data_AF-A0A8J8K4J4-F1
#
_entry.id   AF-A0A8J8K4J4-F1
#
_cell.length_a   1.000
_cell.length_b   1.000
_cell.length_c   1.000
_cell.angle_alpha   90.00
_cell.angle_beta   90.00
_cell.angle_gamma   90.00
#
_symmetry.space_group_name_H-M   'P 1'
#
loop_
_entity.id
_entity.type
_entity.pdbx_description
1 polymer ?
#
loop_
_entity_poly.entity_id
_entity_poly.type
_entity_poly.pdbx_seq_one_letter_code
_entity_poly.pdbx_strand_id
1 'polypeptide(L)' 'IANKQDLPGAVEAPLLIQLLGLHLDMSERTFAIFDASILYGSGVIEAFTWVINQLEIADK' A
#
# COMPACT_ATOMS: atom_id res chain seq x y z
N ILE A 1 0.66 -1.87 3.05
CA ILE A 1 -0.32 -2.89 2.60
C ILE A 1 -1.57 -2.76 3.46
N ALA A 2 -2.73 -2.54 2.85
CA ALA A 2 -4.04 -2.55 3.48
C ALA A 2 -4.60 -3.97 3.42
N ASN A 3 -4.20 -4.82 4.37
CA ASN A 3 -4.54 -6.25 4.37
C ASN A 3 -5.97 -6.51 4.89
N LYS A 4 -6.44 -7.74 4.68
CA LYS A 4 -7.74 -8.28 5.09
C LYS A 4 -8.92 -7.71 4.31
N GLN A 5 -8.70 -7.36 3.04
CA GLN A 5 -9.78 -6.92 2.14
C GLN A 5 -10.81 -8.02 1.84
N ASP A 6 -10.53 -9.26 2.27
CA ASP A 6 -11.50 -10.36 2.29
C ASP A 6 -12.59 -10.23 3.37
N LEU A 7 -12.42 -9.34 4.35
CA LEU A 7 -13.38 -9.17 5.44
C LEU A 7 -14.47 -8.13 5.11
N PRO A 8 -15.73 -8.37 5.52
CA PRO A 8 -16.76 -7.34 5.46
C PRO A 8 -16.36 -6.11 6.27
N GLY A 9 -16.50 -4.93 5.65
CA GLY A 9 -16.14 -3.66 6.30
C GLY A 9 -14.64 -3.37 6.35
N ALA A 10 -13.81 -4.12 5.61
CA ALA A 10 -12.43 -3.73 5.39
C ALA A 10 -12.35 -2.32 4.80
N VAL A 11 -11.36 -1.54 5.26
CA VAL A 11 -11.16 -0.17 4.81
C VAL A 11 -10.27 -0.19 3.57
N GLU A 12 -10.74 0.40 2.49
CA GLU A 12 -9.97 0.52 1.24
C GLU A 12 -8.78 1.48 1.40
N ALA A 13 -7.74 1.24 0.60
CA ALA A 13 -6.48 1.98 0.62
C ALA A 13 -6.63 3.52 0.63
N PRO A 14 -7.50 4.15 -0.19
CA PRO A 14 -7.63 5.61 -0.20
C PRO A 14 -8.12 6.19 1.13
N LEU A 15 -9.06 5.51 1.79
CA LEU A 15 -9.59 5.95 3.08
C LEU A 15 -8.58 5.70 4.20
N LEU A 16 -7.79 4.63 4.12
CA LEU A 16 -6.69 4.35 5.05
C LEU A 16 -5.63 5.46 5.04
N ILE A 17 -5.31 6.05 3.88
CA ILE A 17 -4.36 7.18 3.78
C ILE A 17 -4.85 8.39 4.59
N GLN A 18 -6.16 8.65 4.57
CA GLN A 18 -6.76 9.74 5.34
C GLN A 18 -6.81 9.42 6.83
N LEU A 19 -7.32 8.24 7.20
CA LEU A 19 -7.50 7.82 8.59
C LEU A 19 -6.17 7.72 9.35
N LEU A 20 -5.11 7.31 8.68
CA LEU A 20 -3.76 7.21 9.25
C LEU A 20 -2.95 8.50 9.11
N GLY A 21 -3.49 9.56 8.50
CA GLY A 21 -2.77 10.82 8.34
C GLY A 21 -1.51 10.73 7.46
N LEU A 22 -1.39 9.70 6.62
CA LEU A 22 -0.12 9.38 5.93
C LEU A 22 0.28 10.45 4.91
N HIS A 23 -0.68 11.19 4.38
CA HIS A 23 -0.41 12.33 3.51
C HIS A 23 0.36 13.47 4.22
N LEU A 24 0.30 13.53 5.56
CA LEU A 24 1.09 14.45 6.38
C LEU A 24 2.41 13.81 6.79
N ASP A 25 2.35 12.59 7.35
CA ASP A 25 3.51 11.92 7.93
C ASP A 25 4.57 11.49 6.90
N MET A 26 4.15 11.25 5.66
CA MET A 26 5.02 10.80 4.57
C MET A 26 5.31 11.92 3.55
N SER A 27 5.18 13.21 3.90
CA SER A 27 5.39 14.32 2.95
C SER A 27 6.77 14.29 2.27
N GLU A 28 7.80 13.83 3.00
CA GLU A 28 9.19 13.79 2.54
C GLU A 28 9.61 12.42 1.99
N ARG A 29 8.67 11.48 1.81
CA ARG A 29 8.99 10.10 1.35
C ARG A 29 7.93 9.59 0.39
N THR A 30 8.37 8.97 -0.70
CA THR A 30 7.45 8.26 -1.60
C THR A 30 6.83 7.07 -0.88
N PHE A 31 5.51 6.96 -0.89
CA PHE A 31 4.78 5.84 -0.34
C PHE A 31 3.60 5.45 -1.24
N ALA A 32 3.12 4.23 -1.08
CA ALA A 32 1.88 3.76 -1.69
C ALA A 32 1.19 2.76 -0.75
N ILE A 33 -0.13 2.70 -0.84
CA ILE A 33 -0.94 1.69 -0.15
C ILE A 33 -1.65 0.83 -1.21
N PHE A 34 -1.61 -0.48 -0.98
CA PHE A 34 -2.22 -1.49 -1.83
C PHE A 34 -3.21 -2.28 -1.01
N ASP A 35 -4.43 -2.39 -1.52
CA ASP A 35 -5.45 -3.30 -1.02
C ASP A 35 -5.02 -4.74 -1.27
N ALA A 36 -5.07 -5.56 -0.21
CA ALA A 36 -4.60 -6.94 -0.28
C ALA A 36 -5.44 -7.89 0.58
N SER A 37 -5.52 -9.14 0.13
CA SER A 37 -5.87 -10.26 0.98
C SER A 37 -4.73 -11.26 0.97
N ILE A 38 -3.96 -11.33 2.07
CA ILE A 38 -2.88 -12.30 2.21
C ILE A 38 -3.41 -13.73 2.15
N LEU A 39 -4.65 -13.97 2.58
CA LEU A 39 -5.27 -15.30 2.52
C LEU A 39 -5.38 -15.80 1.08
N TYR A 40 -5.66 -14.90 0.13
CA TYR A 40 -5.84 -15.23 -1.29
C TYR A 40 -4.65 -14.81 -2.17
N GLY A 41 -3.65 -14.14 -1.59
CA GLY A 41 -2.47 -13.63 -2.29
C GLY A 41 -2.72 -12.39 -3.17
N SER A 42 -3.92 -11.81 -3.16
CA SER A 42 -4.25 -10.64 -3.99
C SER A 42 -3.54 -9.38 -3.48
N GLY A 43 -3.04 -8.55 -4.41
CA GLY A 43 -2.41 -7.26 -4.10
C GLY A 43 -0.99 -7.34 -3.54
N VAL A 44 -0.50 -8.55 -3.21
CA VAL A 44 0.83 -8.75 -2.62
C VAL A 44 1.92 -8.56 -3.67
N ILE A 45 1.81 -9.24 -4.82
CA ILE A 45 2.82 -9.17 -5.88
C ILE A 45 2.91 -7.74 -6.41
N GLU A 46 1.77 -7.07 -6.60
CA GLU A 46 1.69 -5.68 -7.06
C GLU A 46 2.39 -4.73 -6.09
N ALA A 47 2.16 -4.87 -4.79
CA ALA A 47 2.82 -4.05 -3.77
C ALA A 47 4.34 -4.21 -3.78
N PHE A 48 4.85 -5.45 -3.86
CA PHE A 48 6.28 -5.69 -3.92
C PHE A 48 6.91 -5.26 -5.25
N THR A 49 6.19 -5.44 -6.36
CA THR A 49 6.62 -4.96 -7.68
C THR A 49 6.80 -3.45 -7.67
N TRP A 50 5.86 -2.72 -7.06
CA TRP A 50 5.99 -1.27 -6.92
C TRP A 50 7.24 -0.88 -6.12
N VAL A 51 7.51 -1.54 -4.99
CA VAL A 51 8.70 -1.25 -4.18
C VAL A 51 9.98 -1.51 -4.96
N ILE A 52 10.08 -2.64 -5.67
CA ILE A 52 11.25 -2.96 -6.52
C ILE A 52 11.47 -1.84 -7.54
N ASN A 53 10.41 -1.42 -8.24
CA ASN A 53 10.51 -0.34 -9.21
C ASN A 53 10.94 1.00 -8.59
N GLN A 54 10.49 1.32 -7.37
CA GLN A 54 10.93 2.54 -6.68
C GLN A 54 12.42 2.49 -6.32
N LEU A 55 12.92 1.32 -5.91
CA LEU A 55 14.34 1.14 -5.59
C LEU A 55 15.22 1.24 -6.84
N GLU A 56 14.80 0.63 -7.95
CA GLU A 56 15.52 0.72 -9.22
C GLU A 56 15.57 2.15 -9.80
N ILE A 57 14.55 2.97 -9.52
CA ILE A 57 14.54 4.39 -9.87
C ILE A 57 15.52 5.17 -8.99
N ALA A 58 15.57 4.86 -7.69
CA ALA A 58 16.43 5.56 -6.74
C ALA A 58 17.93 5.28 -6.93
N ASP A 59 18.28 4.12 -7.51
CA ASP A 59 19.67 3.74 -7.83
C ASP A 59 20.22 4.41 -9.10
N LYS A 60 19.39 5.14 -9.86
CA LYS A 60 19.79 5.86 -11.09
C LYS A 60 19.97 7.35 -10.83
#